data_AF-A0A1A3UIV3-F1
#
_entry.id   AF-A0A1A3UIV3-F1
#
_cell.length_a   1.000
_cell.length_b   1.000
_cell.length_c   1.000
_cell.angle_alpha   90.00
_cell.angle_beta   90.00
_cell.angle_gamma   90.00
#
_symmetry.space_group_name_H-M   'P 1'
#
loop_
_entity.id
_entity.type
_entity.pdbx_description
1 polymer ?
#
loop_
_entity_poly.entity_id
_entity_poly.type
_entity_poly.pdbx_seq_one_letter_code
_entity_poly.pdbx_strand_id
1 'polypeptide(L)'
;MKVTKTAVATAAAAGGIAVATLFATPASAAPNIQGFGTSEQLIDGPLITNYTVSNLQPSNAAIPGYTPKGTLYQADITARSDGGLVTPMVNDFIARGPNGQNYRVIDKVGAPNGLNPAPISQGNESTGTLYFDVTGAPPNGVVYNDGMQDILMWTSNVQGGSAPAAPNSPAPGAPPAPAPHT
;
A
#
# COMPACT_ATOMS: atom_id res chain seq x y z
N MET A 1 31.91 2.13 20.69
CA MET A 1 31.77 2.91 19.44
C MET A 1 30.69 3.96 19.65
N LYS A 2 30.98 5.20 19.28
CA LYS A 2 30.16 6.42 19.45
C LYS A 2 29.13 6.51 18.32
N VAL A 3 27.94 7.10 18.56
CA VAL A 3 27.36 8.27 17.85
C VAL A 3 26.27 8.88 18.75
N THR A 4 26.60 9.91 19.55
CA THR A 4 26.16 11.31 19.43
C THR A 4 24.69 11.57 19.78
N LYS A 5 24.43 11.93 21.05
CA LYS A 5 23.22 12.63 21.49
C LYS A 5 23.38 14.11 21.13
N THR A 6 22.60 14.60 20.17
CA THR A 6 22.53 16.03 19.85
C THR A 6 21.89 16.79 21.00
N ALA A 7 22.55 17.88 21.39
CA ALA A 7 22.27 18.69 22.56
C ALA A 7 20.90 19.39 22.50
N VAL A 8 20.18 19.36 23.62
CA VAL A 8 19.10 20.30 23.92
C VAL A 8 19.76 21.58 24.44
N ALA A 9 19.78 22.64 23.62
CA ALA A 9 20.13 23.97 24.09
C ALA A 9 18.89 24.62 24.71
N THR A 10 18.84 24.66 26.04
CA THR A 10 17.85 25.43 26.80
C THR A 10 18.28 26.89 26.81
N ALA A 11 17.58 27.75 26.06
CA ALA A 11 17.69 29.19 26.21
C ALA A 11 16.44 29.70 26.93
N ALA A 12 16.58 29.99 28.22
CA ALA A 12 15.57 30.68 29.01
C ALA A 12 15.64 32.18 28.69
N ALA A 13 14.54 32.74 28.16
CA ALA A 13 14.32 34.18 28.06
C ALA A 13 13.03 34.53 28.82
N ALA A 14 13.13 35.50 29.71
CA ALA A 14 12.07 35.98 30.58
C ALA A 14 11.00 36.77 29.81
N GLY A 15 9.71 36.53 30.12
CA GLY A 15 8.61 37.43 29.79
C GLY A 15 7.37 36.78 29.14
N GLY A 16 6.26 36.75 29.87
CA GLY A 16 4.90 36.48 29.35
C GLY A 16 4.45 35.02 29.41
N ILE A 17 3.55 34.69 30.34
CA ILE A 17 2.88 33.38 30.37
C ILE A 17 1.77 33.39 29.30
N ALA A 18 2.15 33.05 28.07
CA ALA A 18 1.20 32.52 27.09
C ALA A 18 1.35 30.99 27.14
N VAL A 19 0.35 30.31 27.69
CA VAL A 19 0.32 28.84 27.73
C VAL A 19 0.03 28.34 26.31
N ALA A 20 1.07 28.29 25.47
CA ALA A 20 0.99 27.64 24.18
C ALA A 20 0.91 26.13 24.44
N THR A 21 -0.31 25.58 24.43
CA THR A 21 -0.54 24.14 24.36
C THR A 21 0.02 23.66 23.02
N LEU A 22 1.29 23.26 23.01
CA LEU A 22 1.89 22.50 21.94
C LEU A 22 1.15 21.16 21.89
N PHE A 23 0.10 21.10 21.08
CA PHE A 23 -0.42 19.83 20.61
C PHE A 23 0.72 19.20 19.80
N ALA A 24 1.42 18.25 20.41
CA ALA A 24 2.29 17.35 19.68
C ALA A 24 1.39 16.58 18.71
N THR A 25 1.31 17.05 17.47
CA THR A 25 0.82 16.22 16.36
C THR A 25 1.69 14.97 16.36
N PRO A 26 1.11 13.76 16.50
CA PRO A 26 1.91 12.56 16.36
C PRO A 26 2.60 12.62 15.00
N ALA A 27 3.92 12.50 14.99
CA ALA A 27 4.66 12.38 13.75
C ALA A 27 4.33 11.01 13.15
N SER A 28 3.33 10.96 12.27
CA SER A 28 3.04 9.78 11.46
C SER A 28 4.24 9.56 10.54
N ALA A 29 4.84 8.37 10.60
CA ALA A 29 5.83 8.00 9.60
C ALA A 29 5.11 7.94 8.25
N ALA A 30 5.70 8.52 7.21
CA ALA A 30 5.17 8.35 5.86
C ALA A 30 5.18 6.85 5.52
N PRO A 31 4.12 6.30 4.89
CA PRO A 31 4.09 4.91 4.49
C PRO A 31 5.27 4.59 3.57
N ASN A 32 5.76 3.36 3.62
CA ASN A 32 6.64 2.88 2.56
C ASN A 32 5.81 2.75 1.28
N ILE A 33 6.26 3.37 0.19
CA ILE A 33 5.53 3.39 -1.09
C ILE A 33 6.36 2.65 -2.12
N GLN A 34 5.82 1.56 -2.65
CA GLN A 34 6.46 0.71 -3.64
C GLN A 34 5.55 0.45 -4.85
N GLY A 35 6.15 -0.07 -5.92
CA GLY A 35 5.42 -0.57 -7.07
C GLY A 35 4.69 -1.87 -6.76
N PHE A 36 3.59 -2.15 -7.46
CA PHE A 36 2.96 -3.47 -7.41
C PHE A 36 3.98 -4.58 -7.77
N GLY A 37 3.93 -5.70 -7.05
CA GLY A 37 4.87 -6.82 -7.19
C GLY A 37 6.12 -6.73 -6.32
N THR A 38 6.38 -5.58 -5.69
CA THR A 38 7.48 -5.43 -4.73
C THR A 38 7.06 -5.95 -3.35
N SER A 39 7.94 -6.73 -2.71
CA SER A 39 7.75 -7.15 -1.33
C SER A 39 8.04 -6.00 -0.37
N GLU A 40 7.12 -5.73 0.55
CA GLU A 40 7.30 -4.75 1.63
C GLU A 40 7.20 -5.43 3.00
N GLN A 41 7.96 -4.92 3.97
CA GLN A 41 8.09 -5.53 5.28
C GLN A 41 7.29 -4.74 6.34
N LEU A 42 6.40 -5.44 7.02
CA LEU A 42 5.75 -4.99 8.26
C LEU A 42 6.50 -5.59 9.45
N ILE A 43 6.97 -4.72 10.36
CA ILE A 43 7.64 -5.12 11.60
C ILE A 43 6.74 -4.73 12.77
N ASP A 44 6.32 -5.72 13.56
CA ASP A 44 5.54 -5.53 14.78
C ASP A 44 6.25 -6.25 15.95
N GLY A 45 7.12 -5.52 16.63
CA GLY A 45 7.97 -6.07 17.69
C GLY A 45 8.84 -7.25 17.19
N PRO A 46 8.66 -8.48 17.72
CA PRO A 46 9.40 -9.66 17.24
C PRO A 46 8.81 -10.29 15.97
N LEU A 47 7.63 -9.84 15.51
CA LEU A 47 6.95 -10.37 14.35
C LEU A 47 7.36 -9.61 13.10
N ILE A 48 7.74 -10.35 12.04
CA ILE A 48 8.15 -9.78 10.76
C ILE A 48 7.32 -10.45 9.67
N THR A 49 6.55 -9.63 8.94
CA THR A 49 5.69 -10.08 7.85
C THR A 49 6.10 -9.38 6.56
N ASN A 50 6.40 -10.15 5.52
CA ASN A 50 6.57 -9.62 4.18
C ASN A 50 5.26 -9.76 3.42
N TYR A 51 4.73 -8.63 2.95
CA TYR A 51 3.58 -8.59 2.08
C TYR A 51 4.02 -8.23 0.66
N THR A 52 3.44 -8.91 -0.32
CA THR A 52 3.57 -8.54 -1.73
C THR A 52 2.17 -8.40 -2.29
N VAL A 53 1.83 -7.22 -2.79
CA VAL A 53 0.55 -6.98 -3.47
C VAL A 53 0.81 -6.71 -4.94
N SER A 54 0.04 -7.37 -5.80
CA SER A 54 0.23 -7.34 -7.24
C SER A 54 -1.10 -7.30 -7.99
N ASN A 55 -1.04 -6.99 -9.28
CA ASN A 55 -2.12 -7.33 -10.22
C ASN A 55 -3.50 -6.72 -9.86
N LEU A 56 -3.51 -5.49 -9.32
CA LEU A 56 -4.74 -4.76 -9.02
C LEU A 56 -5.51 -4.46 -10.31
N GLN A 57 -6.70 -5.03 -10.44
CA GLN A 57 -7.51 -4.93 -11.66
C GLN A 57 -9.01 -5.17 -11.41
N PRO A 58 -9.89 -4.79 -12.35
CA PRO A 58 -11.30 -5.16 -12.29
C PRO A 58 -11.48 -6.68 -12.25
N SER A 59 -12.44 -7.16 -11.48
CA SER A 59 -12.79 -8.57 -11.32
C SER A 59 -14.22 -8.83 -11.76
N ASN A 60 -14.45 -10.01 -12.32
CA ASN A 60 -15.79 -10.55 -12.61
C ASN A 60 -16.15 -11.71 -11.66
N ALA A 61 -15.38 -11.90 -10.58
CA ALA A 61 -15.65 -12.93 -9.60
C ALA A 61 -17.00 -12.71 -8.90
N ALA A 62 -17.72 -13.80 -8.66
CA ALA A 62 -18.91 -13.78 -7.82
C ALA A 62 -18.50 -14.09 -6.38
N ILE A 63 -18.85 -13.21 -5.44
CA ILE A 63 -18.63 -13.41 -4.00
C ILE A 63 -19.97 -13.81 -3.36
N PRO A 64 -20.16 -15.07 -2.96
CA PRO A 64 -21.37 -15.53 -2.26
C PRO A 64 -21.74 -14.63 -1.08
N GLY A 65 -23.00 -14.19 -1.03
CA GLY A 65 -23.50 -13.32 0.04
C GLY A 65 -22.98 -11.88 -0.02
N TYR A 66 -22.38 -11.46 -1.13
CA TYR A 66 -21.98 -10.08 -1.39
C TYR A 66 -22.52 -9.60 -2.73
N THR A 67 -23.18 -8.46 -2.73
CA THR A 67 -23.63 -7.78 -3.94
C THR A 67 -22.83 -6.49 -4.08
N PRO A 68 -21.93 -6.38 -5.07
CA PRO A 68 -21.17 -5.16 -5.31
C PRO A 68 -22.10 -3.98 -5.56
N LYS A 69 -21.79 -2.83 -4.93
CA LYS A 69 -22.46 -1.56 -5.20
C LYS A 69 -21.82 -0.83 -6.37
N GLY A 70 -20.56 -1.12 -6.67
CA GLY A 70 -19.84 -0.60 -7.82
C GLY A 70 -19.15 -1.72 -8.60
N THR A 71 -17.97 -1.42 -9.11
CA THR A 71 -17.15 -2.39 -9.85
C THR A 71 -16.32 -3.19 -8.85
N LEU A 72 -16.37 -4.52 -8.94
CA LEU A 72 -15.50 -5.37 -8.15
C LEU A 72 -14.07 -5.26 -8.69
N TYR A 73 -13.10 -5.07 -7.81
CA TYR A 73 -11.67 -5.13 -8.10
C TYR A 73 -11.03 -6.26 -7.30
N GLN A 74 -9.95 -6.81 -7.83
CA GLN A 74 -9.13 -7.80 -7.16
C GLN A 74 -7.65 -7.41 -7.19
N ALA A 75 -6.90 -7.85 -6.20
CA ALA A 75 -5.44 -7.82 -6.20
C ALA A 75 -4.90 -9.15 -5.65
N ASP A 76 -3.80 -9.62 -6.21
CA ASP A 76 -3.10 -10.80 -5.70
C ASP A 76 -2.25 -10.39 -4.49
N ILE A 77 -2.27 -11.21 -3.44
CA ILE A 77 -1.50 -10.97 -2.23
C ILE A 77 -0.74 -12.24 -1.81
N THR A 78 0.51 -12.02 -1.39
CA THR A 78 1.32 -13.01 -0.66
C THR A 78 1.69 -12.42 0.70
N ALA A 79 1.48 -13.20 1.75
CA ALA A 79 1.89 -12.90 3.11
C ALA A 79 2.89 -13.95 3.57
N ARG A 80 4.12 -13.56 3.89
CA ARG A 80 5.19 -14.46 4.36
C ARG A 80 5.64 -14.06 5.76
N SER A 81 5.72 -15.03 6.66
CA SER A 81 6.30 -14.81 7.98
C SER A 81 7.82 -14.98 7.92
N ASP A 82 8.56 -13.91 8.17
CA ASP A 82 10.03 -13.95 8.23
C ASP A 82 10.55 -13.98 9.67
N GLY A 83 9.70 -13.57 10.62
CA GLY A 83 9.97 -13.62 12.06
C GLY A 83 8.72 -13.95 12.87
N GLY A 84 8.81 -14.97 13.71
CA GLY A 84 7.74 -15.36 14.64
C GLY A 84 6.54 -16.08 14.00
N LEU A 85 5.44 -16.17 14.75
CA LEU A 85 4.17 -16.73 14.26
C LEU A 85 3.24 -15.57 13.94
N VAL A 86 3.01 -15.31 12.66
CA VAL A 86 2.28 -14.13 12.18
C VAL A 86 0.84 -14.49 11.86
N THR A 87 -0.12 -13.64 12.22
CA THR A 87 -1.51 -13.76 11.72
C THR A 87 -1.77 -12.60 10.76
N PRO A 88 -2.04 -12.86 9.47
CA PRO A 88 -2.24 -11.79 8.50
C PRO A 88 -3.55 -11.05 8.75
N MET A 89 -3.49 -9.72 8.82
CA MET A 89 -4.65 -8.86 9.04
C MET A 89 -5.27 -8.43 7.71
N VAL A 90 -6.12 -9.28 7.14
CA VAL A 90 -6.75 -9.04 5.83
C VAL A 90 -7.55 -7.73 5.80
N ASN A 91 -8.20 -7.38 6.92
CA ASN A 91 -9.05 -6.19 7.07
C ASN A 91 -8.33 -4.83 6.99
N ASP A 92 -7.01 -4.84 7.13
CA ASP A 92 -6.17 -3.64 7.11
C ASP A 92 -5.84 -3.20 5.68
N PHE A 93 -6.14 -4.04 4.67
CA PHE A 93 -5.93 -3.69 3.28
C PHE A 93 -7.05 -2.81 2.72
N ILE A 94 -6.65 -1.74 2.04
CA ILE A 94 -7.54 -0.73 1.47
C ILE A 94 -7.07 -0.44 0.04
N ALA A 95 -7.95 -0.58 -0.94
CA ALA A 95 -7.69 -0.06 -2.28
C ALA A 95 -7.91 1.46 -2.29
N ARG A 96 -6.97 2.21 -2.88
CA ARG A 96 -6.97 3.67 -2.91
C ARG A 96 -7.03 4.18 -4.34
N GLY A 97 -7.97 5.09 -4.59
CA GLY A 97 -8.10 5.85 -5.83
C GLY A 97 -7.12 7.03 -5.91
N PRO A 98 -6.90 7.59 -7.11
CA PRO A 98 -5.97 8.70 -7.33
C PRO A 98 -6.35 9.98 -6.55
N ASN A 99 -7.63 10.12 -6.19
CA ASN A 99 -8.15 11.24 -5.39
C ASN A 99 -8.09 10.98 -3.87
N GLY A 100 -7.44 9.90 -3.43
CA GLY A 100 -7.41 9.48 -2.02
C GLY A 100 -8.68 8.76 -1.53
N GLN A 101 -9.59 8.41 -2.44
CA GLN A 101 -10.80 7.64 -2.09
C GLN A 101 -10.42 6.21 -1.69
N ASN A 102 -10.96 5.75 -0.56
CA ASN A 102 -10.62 4.46 0.02
C ASN A 102 -11.75 3.44 -0.15
N TYR A 103 -11.41 2.22 -0.55
CA TYR A 103 -12.31 1.08 -0.68
C TYR A 103 -11.77 -0.05 0.20
N ARG A 104 -12.49 -0.37 1.27
CA ARG A 104 -12.11 -1.43 2.22
C ARG A 104 -12.15 -2.79 1.52
N VAL A 105 -11.24 -3.68 1.92
CA VAL A 105 -11.27 -5.08 1.50
C VAL A 105 -12.60 -5.76 1.89
N ILE A 106 -13.05 -6.68 1.05
CA ILE A 106 -14.19 -7.53 1.31
C ILE A 106 -13.68 -8.81 2.00
N ASP A 107 -13.67 -8.82 3.32
CA ASP A 107 -13.21 -9.93 4.19
C ASP A 107 -14.34 -10.90 4.59
N LYS A 108 -15.29 -11.17 3.69
CA LYS A 108 -16.35 -12.14 4.00
C LYS A 108 -15.82 -13.56 3.80
N VAL A 109 -16.24 -14.48 4.67
CA VAL A 109 -15.93 -15.94 4.67
C VAL A 109 -16.29 -16.67 3.35
N GLY A 110 -16.82 -15.98 2.35
CA GLY A 110 -17.15 -16.51 1.03
C GLY A 110 -16.31 -15.96 -0.13
N ALA A 111 -15.37 -15.04 0.07
CA ALA A 111 -14.55 -14.54 -1.03
C ALA A 111 -13.73 -15.68 -1.67
N PRO A 112 -13.87 -15.93 -2.99
CA PRO A 112 -13.17 -17.04 -3.64
C PRO A 112 -11.66 -16.79 -3.59
N ASN A 113 -10.87 -17.78 -3.16
CA ASN A 113 -9.41 -17.63 -3.03
C ASN A 113 -8.97 -16.44 -2.15
N GLY A 114 -9.78 -16.00 -1.19
CA GLY A 114 -9.39 -14.98 -0.21
C GLY A 114 -8.12 -15.38 0.56
N LEU A 115 -7.32 -14.39 0.98
CA LEU A 115 -6.15 -14.65 1.81
C LEU A 115 -6.58 -15.33 3.11
N ASN A 116 -5.94 -16.47 3.43
CA ASN A 116 -6.26 -17.23 4.64
C ASN A 116 -5.82 -16.46 5.90
N PRO A 117 -6.74 -16.13 6.83
CA PRO A 117 -6.40 -15.43 8.07
C PRO A 117 -5.77 -16.34 9.14
N ALA A 118 -5.47 -17.61 8.83
CA ALA A 118 -4.81 -18.51 9.77
C ALA A 118 -3.35 -18.09 10.07
N PRO A 119 -2.83 -18.40 11.28
CA PRO A 119 -1.43 -18.14 11.62
C PRO A 119 -0.45 -18.82 10.66
N ILE A 120 0.57 -18.06 10.25
CA ILE A 120 1.67 -18.47 9.36
C ILE A 120 2.93 -18.62 10.20
N SER A 121 3.46 -19.84 10.29
CA SER A 121 4.74 -20.10 10.96
C SER A 121 5.90 -19.45 10.21
N GLN A 122 6.93 -19.04 10.96
CA GLN A 122 8.15 -18.48 10.40
C GLN A 122 8.73 -19.34 9.26
N GLY A 123 9.12 -18.68 8.18
CA GLY A 123 9.65 -19.30 6.95
C GLY A 123 8.57 -19.72 5.95
N ASN A 124 7.30 -19.74 6.34
CA ASN A 124 6.18 -20.09 5.46
C ASN A 124 5.45 -18.85 4.94
N GLU A 125 4.62 -19.07 3.93
CA GLU A 125 3.78 -18.04 3.32
C GLU A 125 2.36 -18.54 3.05
N SER A 126 1.44 -17.59 2.91
CA SER A 126 0.08 -17.78 2.46
C SER A 126 -0.19 -16.81 1.31
N THR A 127 -0.84 -17.32 0.26
CA THR A 127 -1.26 -16.52 -0.89
C THR A 127 -2.77 -16.44 -0.96
N GLY A 128 -3.28 -15.42 -1.66
CA GLY A 128 -4.70 -15.28 -1.90
C GLY A 128 -5.01 -14.02 -2.71
N THR A 129 -6.29 -13.67 -2.72
CA THR A 129 -6.82 -12.54 -3.47
C THR A 129 -7.56 -11.60 -2.54
N LEU A 130 -7.24 -10.31 -2.62
CA LEU A 130 -7.99 -9.24 -1.98
C LEU A 130 -9.07 -8.76 -2.93
N TYR A 131 -10.30 -8.60 -2.45
CA TYR A 131 -11.40 -8.04 -3.24
C TYR A 131 -11.84 -6.70 -2.69
N PHE A 132 -12.18 -5.76 -3.58
CA PHE A 132 -12.60 -4.40 -3.23
C PHE A 132 -13.84 -4.02 -4.03
N ASP A 133 -14.81 -3.38 -3.38
CA ASP A 133 -16.00 -2.82 -4.05
C ASP A 133 -15.79 -1.34 -4.36
N VAL A 134 -15.51 -1.04 -5.62
CA VAL A 134 -15.12 0.30 -6.08
C VAL A 134 -16.34 1.05 -6.56
N THR A 135 -16.80 1.99 -5.74
CA THR A 135 -18.00 2.81 -5.99
C THR A 135 -17.69 4.18 -6.60
N GLY A 136 -16.43 4.48 -6.90
CA GLY A 136 -15.98 5.78 -7.42
C GLY A 136 -14.85 5.64 -8.44
N ALA A 137 -13.84 6.52 -8.33
CA ALA A 137 -12.69 6.49 -9.23
C ALA A 137 -11.92 5.16 -9.13
N PRO A 138 -11.44 4.57 -10.25
CA PRO A 138 -10.64 3.35 -10.25
C PRO A 138 -9.44 3.45 -9.30
N PRO A 139 -9.19 2.42 -8.46
CA PRO A 139 -8.03 2.40 -7.59
C PRO A 139 -6.74 2.23 -8.39
N ASN A 140 -5.70 2.93 -7.96
CA ASN A 140 -4.34 2.84 -8.51
C ASN A 140 -3.31 2.43 -7.45
N GLY A 141 -3.76 2.16 -6.22
CA GLY A 141 -2.94 1.65 -5.14
C GLY A 141 -3.70 0.73 -4.19
N VAL A 142 -2.96 -0.05 -3.43
CA VAL A 142 -3.41 -0.80 -2.26
C VAL A 142 -2.54 -0.39 -1.09
N VAL A 143 -3.16 -0.16 0.06
CA VAL A 143 -2.51 0.33 1.27
C VAL A 143 -2.77 -0.66 2.41
N TYR A 144 -1.75 -0.93 3.22
CA TYR A 144 -1.91 -1.55 4.52
C TYR A 144 -1.99 -0.44 5.58
N ASN A 145 -3.12 -0.36 6.28
CA ASN A 145 -3.38 0.64 7.31
C ASN A 145 -3.67 -0.06 8.64
N ASP A 146 -2.87 0.20 9.66
CA ASP A 146 -2.96 -0.45 10.99
C ASP A 146 -4.14 0.04 11.86
N GLY A 147 -5.09 0.75 11.25
CA GLY A 147 -6.20 1.41 11.93
C GLY A 147 -5.89 2.83 12.41
N MET A 148 -4.62 3.24 12.46
CA MET A 148 -4.20 4.60 12.83
C MET A 148 -3.54 5.33 11.66
N GLN A 149 -2.66 4.67 10.91
CA GLN A 149 -1.88 5.26 9.84
C GLN A 149 -1.58 4.25 8.73
N ASP A 150 -1.24 4.78 7.56
CA ASP A 150 -0.78 3.97 6.45
C ASP A 150 0.67 3.54 6.73
N ILE A 151 0.93 2.23 6.66
CA ILE A 151 2.26 1.67 6.92
C ILE A 151 2.94 1.29 5.61
N LEU A 152 2.22 0.58 4.73
CA LEU A 152 2.72 0.07 3.45
C LEU A 152 1.78 0.49 2.32
N MET A 153 2.31 0.70 1.13
CA MET A 153 1.54 1.12 -0.04
C MET A 153 2.16 0.60 -1.33
N TRP A 154 1.39 -0.20 -2.06
CA TRP A 154 1.70 -0.62 -3.42
C TRP A 154 0.90 0.22 -4.42
N THR A 155 1.55 0.80 -5.42
CA THR A 155 0.86 1.63 -6.42
C THR A 155 1.48 1.54 -7.80
N SER A 156 0.66 1.74 -8.82
CA SER A 156 1.12 1.93 -10.21
C SER A 156 1.74 3.32 -10.45
N ASN A 157 1.64 4.23 -9.48
CA ASN A 157 2.08 5.61 -9.60
C ASN A 157 3.49 5.86 -9.01
N VAL A 158 4.27 4.81 -8.76
CA VAL A 158 5.68 5.00 -8.36
C VAL A 158 6.45 5.67 -9.49
N GLN A 159 7.03 6.84 -9.22
CA GLN A 159 7.93 7.54 -10.13
C GLN A 159 9.15 6.64 -10.36
N GLY A 160 9.14 5.85 -11.44
CA GLY A 160 10.22 4.93 -11.83
C GLY A 160 9.81 3.47 -12.07
N GLY A 161 8.56 3.07 -11.80
CA GLY A 161 8.05 1.74 -12.16
C GLY A 161 7.41 1.76 -13.54
N SER A 162 7.91 0.94 -14.46
CA SER A 162 7.39 0.82 -15.83
C SER A 162 5.88 0.52 -15.82
N ALA A 163 5.06 1.49 -16.21
CA ALA A 163 3.71 1.20 -16.69
C ALA A 163 3.80 0.22 -17.88
N PRO A 164 2.81 -0.67 -18.11
CA PRO A 164 2.72 -1.40 -19.36
C PRO A 164 2.76 -0.41 -20.51
N ALA A 165 3.72 -0.58 -21.42
CA ALA A 165 3.90 0.31 -22.55
C ALA A 165 2.58 0.44 -23.31
N ALA A 166 2.03 1.66 -23.37
CA ALA A 166 1.00 1.98 -24.33
C ALA A 166 1.55 1.68 -25.74
N PRO A 167 0.76 1.12 -26.67
CA PRO A 167 1.21 0.90 -28.04
C PRO A 167 1.67 2.23 -28.64
N ASN A 168 2.94 2.32 -29.04
CA ASN A 168 3.51 3.42 -29.80
C ASN A 168 2.68 3.63 -31.08
N SER A 169 1.73 4.55 -31.04
CA SER A 169 1.13 5.13 -32.24
C SER A 169 1.80 6.50 -32.44
N PRO A 170 2.51 6.74 -33.55
CA PRO A 170 3.05 8.06 -33.84
C PRO A 170 1.90 9.06 -33.94
N ALA A 171 2.01 10.20 -33.25
CA ALA A 171 1.10 11.32 -33.44
C ALA A 171 1.12 11.77 -34.91
N PRO A 172 -0.04 11.95 -35.58
CA PRO A 172 -0.07 12.47 -36.94
C PRO A 172 0.51 13.89 -36.98
N GLY A 173 1.63 14.09 -37.68
CA GLY A 173 2.13 15.43 -38.04
C GLY A 173 3.58 15.78 -37.65
N ALA A 174 4.38 14.87 -37.10
CA ALA A 174 5.81 15.15 -36.87
C ALA A 174 6.64 14.89 -38.14
N PRO A 175 7.44 15.84 -38.65
CA PRO A 175 8.33 15.60 -39.78
C PRO A 175 9.47 14.64 -39.39
N PRO A 176 9.99 13.81 -40.33
CA PRO A 176 11.07 12.88 -40.04
C PRO A 176 12.37 13.59 -39.65
N ALA A 177 13.08 13.06 -38.65
CA ALA A 177 14.43 13.52 -38.31
C ALA A 177 15.44 13.15 -39.43
N PRO A 178 16.47 13.98 -39.69
CA PRO A 178 17.46 13.69 -40.73
C PRO A 178 18.31 12.46 -40.39
N ALA A 179 18.61 11.64 -41.40
CA ALA A 179 19.45 10.45 -41.27
C ALA A 179 20.93 10.84 -40.98
N PRO A 180 21.67 10.06 -40.15
CA PRO A 180 23.09 10.29 -39.93
C PRO A 180 23.90 9.91 -41.17
N HIS A 181 24.83 10.77 -41.56
CA HIS A 181 25.86 10.49 -42.56
C HIS A 181 27.02 9.73 -41.88
N THR A 182 27.60 8.79 -42.62
CA THR A 182 28.70 7.87 -42.23
C THR A 182 29.93 8.57 -41.66
#